data_AF-A0A957FZM3-F1
#
_entry.id   AF-A0A957FZM3-F1
#
_cell.length_a   1.000
_cell.length_b   1.000
_cell.length_c   1.000
_cell.angle_alpha   90.00
_cell.angle_beta   90.00
_cell.angle_gamma   90.00
#
_symmetry.space_group_name_H-M   'P 1'
#
loop_
_entity.id
_entity.type
_entity.pdbx_description
1 polymer ?
#
loop_
_entity_poly.entity_id
_entity_poly.type
_entity_poly.pdbx_seq_one_letter_code
_entity_poly.pdbx_strand_id
1 'polypeptide(L)'
;SGGSLMWFAGMVKAVARQHLKRLGSRASKMRFPIPGGRYYIFPAAVGGRAVPAGQVELDPTCATAWVNDADWLDHVVAVLGGCDGDDAVWVLPFRDGSEPPGAGNRPVGAGAPHKVLLWRSPNQLGEYLVLEPTAGSHAIVWDTSVGTLRFPKMESRLLPPRIDSVSYQYGLLVDSSDDTTVPTSYSIDALTSTILRAATNRGVLGAFCNVAMLCKAIYGRLPAELPATLEAVIDGSVKTGLDLAPVKRWTQMAIARMVKHGQTNAAYAMPVALLNRLPAWLQPQARPAERHWLDTLAHALEQHRAQYWADVAALATEACPPLTLFEHGREWLSIGKELRQVYSRIMSESLVDADADDETPSSLALRASFEAARAASQAFLAQWPAEKQGYVLLGAAAYLYAQGPHERTSGEPVRDSLLWQLGESVASDPDLPEGQREGRLPGIASMTIQALRHIGLLGEPVWTSVGAVLHVTDAPCPKSAGVPVRLNGTWLNWLNSRNGQRYRRMGDVPPAEREWAKARIADFVQDEFRGLLLFTEVTDEDRVVTRTPHGNLFGYVQRDHELAAIRYDQWRIAWATAVDGNVLAVLEPVTA
;
A
#
# COMPACT_ATOMS: atom_id res chain seq x y z
N SER A 1 -11.97 -9.03 -10.63
CA SER A 1 -13.30 -9.57 -10.35
C SER A 1 -14.30 -8.52 -10.77
N GLY A 2 -15.45 -8.88 -11.34
CA GLY A 2 -16.51 -7.91 -11.67
C GLY A 2 -17.20 -7.28 -10.45
N GLY A 3 -16.61 -7.37 -9.25
CA GLY A 3 -17.17 -6.85 -8.01
C GLY A 3 -16.38 -5.64 -7.51
N SER A 4 -17.04 -4.79 -6.71
CA SER A 4 -16.42 -3.61 -6.11
C SER A 4 -15.65 -3.97 -4.83
N LEU A 5 -14.47 -3.36 -4.63
CA LEU A 5 -13.73 -3.45 -3.36
C LEU A 5 -14.56 -2.90 -2.19
N MET A 6 -15.43 -1.93 -2.46
CA MET A 6 -16.31 -1.29 -1.47
C MET A 6 -17.43 -2.19 -0.98
N TRP A 7 -17.55 -3.42 -1.47
CA TRP A 7 -18.48 -4.38 -0.88
C TRP A 7 -17.98 -4.94 0.44
N PHE A 8 -16.66 -4.99 0.64
CA PHE A 8 -16.08 -5.66 1.80
C PHE A 8 -14.92 -4.88 2.42
N ALA A 9 -15.08 -4.46 3.67
CA ALA A 9 -14.08 -3.72 4.43
C ALA A 9 -12.71 -4.44 4.48
N GLY A 10 -12.72 -5.76 4.61
CA GLY A 10 -11.51 -6.59 4.58
C GLY A 10 -10.77 -6.51 3.25
N MET A 11 -11.49 -6.40 2.13
CA MET A 11 -10.89 -6.27 0.79
C MET A 11 -10.28 -4.89 0.57
N VAL A 12 -10.97 -3.82 0.98
CA VAL A 12 -10.41 -2.45 0.97
C VAL A 12 -9.08 -2.42 1.73
N LYS A 13 -9.08 -2.95 2.96
CA LYS A 13 -7.89 -2.99 3.82
C LYS A 13 -6.79 -3.90 3.27
N ALA A 14 -7.13 -5.04 2.67
CA ALA A 14 -6.16 -5.96 2.08
C ALA A 14 -5.41 -5.32 0.90
N VAL A 15 -6.12 -4.70 -0.04
CA VAL A 15 -5.51 -4.01 -1.19
C VAL A 15 -4.61 -2.86 -0.73
N ALA A 16 -5.11 -2.04 0.21
CA ALA A 16 -4.32 -0.96 0.79
C ALA A 16 -3.08 -1.47 1.54
N ARG A 17 -3.19 -2.57 2.31
CA ARG A 17 -2.03 -3.21 2.96
C ARG A 17 -1.03 -3.73 1.95
N GLN A 18 -1.47 -4.32 0.84
CA GLN A 18 -0.57 -4.76 -0.22
C GLN A 18 0.16 -3.57 -0.85
N HIS A 19 -0.55 -2.46 -1.08
CA HIS A 19 0.04 -1.22 -1.55
C HIS A 19 1.08 -0.68 -0.55
N LEU A 20 0.73 -0.59 0.74
CA LEU A 20 1.66 -0.18 1.79
C LEU A 20 2.83 -1.14 1.96
N LYS A 21 2.65 -2.45 1.82
CA LYS A 21 3.74 -3.43 1.86
C LYS A 21 4.70 -3.24 0.69
N ARG A 22 4.16 -2.94 -0.50
CA ARG A 22 4.94 -2.58 -1.69
C ARG A 22 5.71 -1.27 -1.51
N LEU A 23 5.13 -0.29 -0.82
CA LEU A 23 5.81 0.95 -0.47
C LEU A 23 6.84 0.76 0.67
N GLY A 24 6.50 0.00 1.70
CA GLY A 24 7.32 -0.25 2.89
C GLY A 24 8.54 -1.13 2.61
N SER A 25 8.43 -2.10 1.70
CA SER A 25 9.58 -2.85 1.18
C SER A 25 10.58 -1.95 0.44
N ARG A 26 10.12 -0.78 -0.02
CA ARG A 26 10.94 0.27 -0.61
C ARG A 26 11.43 1.24 0.49
N ALA A 27 10.57 1.69 1.40
CA ALA A 27 10.88 2.68 2.45
C ALA A 27 11.89 2.19 3.50
N SER A 28 11.87 0.91 3.91
CA SER A 28 12.88 0.34 4.84
C SER A 28 14.31 0.41 4.28
N LYS A 29 14.45 0.64 2.98
CA LYS A 29 15.71 0.89 2.27
C LYS A 29 15.82 2.33 1.76
N MET A 30 14.99 3.27 2.25
CA MET A 30 14.87 4.64 1.73
C MET A 30 14.72 4.71 0.21
N ARG A 31 14.06 3.71 -0.39
CA ARG A 31 13.68 3.77 -1.80
C ARG A 31 12.39 4.55 -1.91
N PHE A 32 12.50 5.81 -2.29
CA PHE A 32 11.35 6.67 -2.53
C PHE A 32 10.84 6.46 -3.96
N PRO A 33 9.53 6.54 -4.22
CA PRO A 33 9.06 6.74 -5.58
C PRO A 33 9.60 8.08 -6.06
N ILE A 34 10.58 8.03 -6.98
CA ILE A 34 11.11 9.24 -7.58
C ILE A 34 10.14 9.64 -8.70
N PRO A 35 9.53 10.84 -8.66
CA PRO A 35 8.73 11.32 -9.78
C PRO A 35 9.65 11.39 -11.00
N GLY A 36 9.16 10.93 -12.15
CA GLY A 36 10.00 10.84 -13.33
C GLY A 36 9.53 9.81 -14.34
N GLY A 37 10.41 9.56 -15.30
CA GLY A 37 10.34 8.41 -16.18
C GLY A 37 11.66 7.66 -16.17
N ARG A 38 11.65 6.47 -16.78
CA ARG A 38 12.85 5.68 -17.02
C ARG A 38 12.98 5.47 -18.52
N TYR A 39 14.12 5.84 -19.07
CA TYR A 39 14.43 5.75 -20.49
C TYR A 39 15.81 5.14 -20.68
N TYR A 40 16.01 4.37 -21.74
CA TYR A 40 17.36 4.06 -22.22
C TYR A 40 17.99 5.31 -22.82
N ILE A 41 19.30 5.49 -22.74
CA ILE A 41 19.97 6.66 -23.32
C ILE A 41 20.75 6.27 -24.57
N PHE A 42 20.58 7.03 -25.65
CA PHE A 42 21.26 6.77 -26.92
C PHE A 42 21.62 8.06 -27.64
N PRO A 43 22.71 8.06 -28.45
CA PRO A 43 22.99 9.13 -29.40
C PRO A 43 21.91 9.18 -30.50
N ALA A 44 21.52 10.38 -30.90
CA ALA A 44 20.39 10.64 -31.79
C ALA A 44 20.52 9.94 -33.16
N ALA A 45 21.73 9.81 -33.70
CA ALA A 45 21.97 9.17 -34.99
C ALA A 45 21.53 7.69 -35.02
N VAL A 46 21.59 6.97 -33.89
CA VAL A 46 21.14 5.56 -33.80
C VAL A 46 19.64 5.45 -34.09
N GLY A 47 18.86 6.45 -33.68
CA GLY A 47 17.42 6.52 -33.93
C GLY A 47 17.04 7.23 -35.24
N GLY A 48 18.02 7.66 -36.06
CA GLY A 48 17.75 8.51 -37.23
C GLY A 48 17.16 9.88 -36.86
N ARG A 49 17.52 10.40 -35.69
CA ARG A 49 16.99 11.65 -35.12
C ARG A 49 18.03 12.76 -35.17
N ALA A 50 17.57 14.00 -35.01
CA ALA A 50 18.44 15.17 -34.88
C ALA A 50 18.11 15.89 -33.57
N VAL A 51 19.00 15.79 -32.58
CA VAL A 51 18.88 16.44 -31.27
C VAL A 51 19.96 17.52 -31.16
N PRO A 52 19.61 18.79 -30.87
CA PRO A 52 20.60 19.86 -30.68
C PRO A 52 21.51 19.61 -29.47
N ALA A 53 22.73 20.14 -29.51
CA ALA A 53 23.65 20.08 -28.37
C ALA A 53 23.03 20.73 -27.11
N GLY A 54 23.26 20.12 -25.95
CA GLY A 54 22.69 20.50 -24.66
C GLY A 54 21.21 20.13 -24.48
N GLN A 55 20.60 19.42 -25.43
CA GLN A 55 19.19 19.03 -25.39
C GLN A 55 18.97 17.52 -25.33
N VAL A 56 17.77 17.13 -24.93
CA VAL A 56 17.30 15.73 -24.90
C VAL A 56 15.89 15.61 -25.46
N GLU A 57 15.65 14.59 -26.26
CA GLU A 57 14.31 14.19 -26.69
C GLU A 57 13.89 12.90 -25.97
N LEU A 58 12.85 12.98 -25.13
CA LEU A 58 12.26 11.81 -24.48
C LEU A 58 11.20 11.19 -25.40
N ASP A 59 11.45 9.97 -25.87
CA ASP A 59 10.53 9.18 -26.69
C ASP A 59 9.90 8.04 -25.86
N PRO A 60 8.60 8.11 -25.53
CA PRO A 60 7.91 7.10 -24.74
C PRO A 60 7.56 5.85 -25.56
N THR A 61 7.55 5.93 -26.89
CA THR A 61 7.20 4.80 -27.77
C THR A 61 8.29 3.75 -27.77
N CYS A 62 9.56 4.16 -27.79
CA CYS A 62 10.71 3.25 -27.64
C CYS A 62 11.35 3.30 -26.25
N ALA A 63 10.82 4.12 -25.34
CA ALA A 63 11.39 4.38 -24.01
C ALA A 63 12.87 4.82 -24.08
N THR A 64 13.20 5.74 -24.99
CA THR A 64 14.56 6.26 -25.19
C THR A 64 14.66 7.76 -24.95
N ALA A 65 15.75 8.19 -24.29
CA ALA A 65 16.21 9.55 -24.18
C ALA A 65 17.31 9.76 -25.22
N TRP A 66 16.98 10.46 -26.30
CA TRP A 66 17.90 10.75 -27.39
C TRP A 66 18.70 12.01 -27.08
N VAL A 67 20.02 11.92 -27.15
CA VAL A 67 20.94 13.04 -26.93
C VAL A 67 21.76 13.32 -28.19
N ASN A 68 22.34 14.52 -28.27
CA ASN A 68 23.20 14.88 -29.39
C ASN A 68 24.42 13.94 -29.51
N ASP A 69 24.82 13.61 -30.73
CA ASP A 69 25.92 12.66 -30.99
C ASP A 69 27.29 13.16 -30.52
N ALA A 70 27.55 14.47 -30.61
CA ALA A 70 28.79 15.06 -30.11
C ALA A 70 28.78 15.09 -28.58
N ASP A 71 27.67 15.51 -27.96
CA ASP A 71 27.52 15.47 -26.49
C ASP A 71 27.74 14.06 -25.93
N TRP A 72 27.22 13.04 -26.64
CA TRP A 72 27.43 11.63 -26.30
C TRP A 72 28.91 11.29 -26.14
N LEU A 73 29.70 11.57 -27.18
CA LEU A 73 31.13 11.26 -27.24
C LEU A 73 31.97 12.14 -26.30
N ASP A 74 31.63 13.42 -26.21
CA ASP A 74 32.47 14.41 -25.55
C ASP A 74 32.29 14.41 -24.03
N HIS A 75 31.07 14.17 -23.51
CA HIS A 75 30.85 14.29 -22.07
C HIS A 75 29.77 13.40 -21.44
N VAL A 76 28.69 13.03 -22.14
CA VAL A 76 27.57 12.27 -21.53
C VAL A 76 28.05 10.95 -20.96
N VAL A 77 28.79 10.17 -21.75
CA VAL A 77 29.35 8.86 -21.32
C VAL A 77 30.24 9.05 -20.10
N ALA A 78 31.16 10.02 -20.14
CA ALA A 78 32.09 10.26 -19.04
C ALA A 78 31.39 10.73 -17.74
N VAL A 79 30.44 11.66 -17.84
CA VAL A 79 29.71 12.21 -16.69
C VAL A 79 28.77 11.19 -16.07
N LEU A 80 28.17 10.32 -16.86
CA LEU A 80 27.32 9.23 -16.38
C LEU A 80 28.12 7.94 -16.11
N GLY A 81 29.37 8.07 -15.66
CA GLY A 81 30.15 6.95 -15.12
C GLY A 81 30.50 5.86 -16.14
N GLY A 82 30.62 6.21 -17.42
CA GLY A 82 30.89 5.29 -18.51
C GLY A 82 29.63 4.64 -19.09
N CYS A 83 28.49 5.33 -19.08
CA CYS A 83 27.25 4.74 -19.56
C CYS A 83 27.33 4.27 -21.01
N ASP A 84 26.68 3.17 -21.32
CA ASP A 84 26.57 2.65 -22.68
C ASP A 84 25.11 2.53 -23.15
N GLY A 85 24.88 1.95 -24.32
CA GLY A 85 23.54 1.86 -24.92
C GLY A 85 22.57 0.93 -24.19
N ASP A 86 23.03 0.08 -23.26
CA ASP A 86 22.15 -0.76 -22.45
C ASP A 86 21.68 -0.10 -21.13
N ASP A 87 22.21 1.09 -20.84
CA ASP A 87 21.91 1.81 -19.61
C ASP A 87 20.59 2.55 -19.68
N ALA A 88 19.85 2.45 -18.58
CA ALA A 88 18.65 3.25 -18.36
C ALA A 88 18.93 4.41 -17.40
N VAL A 89 18.49 5.60 -17.80
CA VAL A 89 18.49 6.81 -16.99
C VAL A 89 17.12 7.05 -16.39
N TRP A 90 17.11 7.50 -15.14
CA TRP A 90 15.99 8.19 -14.54
C TRP A 90 15.96 9.62 -15.04
N VAL A 91 14.78 10.11 -15.39
CA VAL A 91 14.58 11.47 -15.86
C VAL A 91 13.53 12.18 -15.03
N LEU A 92 13.81 13.42 -14.63
CA LEU A 92 12.91 14.29 -13.89
C LEU A 92 12.82 15.64 -14.58
N PRO A 93 11.72 15.94 -15.29
CA PRO A 93 11.49 17.27 -15.85
C PRO A 93 11.11 18.26 -14.75
N PHE A 94 11.63 19.48 -14.84
CA PHE A 94 11.35 20.57 -13.88
C PHE A 94 11.44 21.96 -14.54
N ARG A 95 10.91 22.97 -13.86
CA ARG A 95 11.16 24.40 -14.17
C ARG A 95 12.26 24.91 -13.27
N ASP A 96 13.36 25.37 -13.85
CA ASP A 96 14.51 25.84 -13.09
C ASP A 96 14.31 27.28 -12.60
N GLY A 97 13.96 27.44 -11.33
CA GLY A 97 13.79 28.74 -10.69
C GLY A 97 15.10 29.46 -10.38
N SER A 98 16.25 28.81 -10.58
CA SER A 98 17.56 29.41 -10.30
C SER A 98 18.14 30.24 -11.44
N GLU A 99 17.59 30.12 -12.65
CA GLU A 99 17.98 30.96 -13.79
C GLU A 99 17.11 32.22 -13.89
N PRO A 100 17.72 33.41 -14.00
CA PRO A 100 16.95 34.64 -14.18
C PRO A 100 16.18 34.63 -15.51
N PRO A 101 15.04 35.34 -15.60
CA PRO A 101 14.33 35.52 -16.87
C PRO A 101 15.27 36.15 -17.91
N GLY A 102 15.52 35.46 -19.02
CA GLY A 102 16.43 35.92 -20.09
C GLY A 102 17.88 35.45 -19.98
N ALA A 103 18.21 34.48 -19.11
CA ALA A 103 19.49 33.76 -19.23
C ALA A 103 19.55 32.98 -20.56
N GLY A 104 20.66 33.11 -21.30
CA GLY A 104 20.81 32.56 -22.66
C GLY A 104 20.12 33.39 -23.75
N ASN A 105 19.95 32.82 -24.95
CA ASN A 105 19.34 33.49 -26.11
C ASN A 105 17.80 33.64 -26.03
N ARG A 106 17.23 33.72 -24.83
CA ARG A 106 15.76 33.67 -24.62
C ARG A 106 15.13 35.05 -24.55
N PRO A 107 13.91 35.21 -25.10
CA PRO A 107 13.21 36.48 -25.09
C PRO A 107 12.89 36.94 -23.66
N VAL A 108 13.07 38.25 -23.43
CA VAL A 108 12.71 38.92 -22.18
C VAL A 108 11.20 38.73 -21.94
N GLY A 109 10.84 38.08 -20.83
CA GLY A 109 9.45 37.72 -20.49
C GLY A 109 9.13 36.22 -20.59
N ALA A 110 10.04 35.39 -21.12
CA ALA A 110 9.92 33.94 -21.01
C ALA A 110 10.07 33.51 -19.54
N GLY A 111 9.15 32.67 -19.04
CA GLY A 111 9.23 32.10 -17.69
C GLY A 111 10.45 31.21 -17.49
N ALA A 112 10.64 30.72 -16.26
CA ALA A 112 11.75 29.83 -15.88
C ALA A 112 11.94 28.66 -16.88
N PRO A 113 13.19 28.32 -17.25
CA PRO A 113 13.49 27.28 -18.22
C PRO A 113 12.91 25.93 -17.83
N HIS A 114 12.38 25.20 -18.82
CA HIS A 114 12.15 23.77 -18.67
C HIS A 114 13.49 23.06 -18.82
N LYS A 115 13.79 22.17 -17.89
CA LYS A 115 14.98 21.34 -17.88
C LYS A 115 14.60 19.91 -17.52
N VAL A 116 15.48 18.98 -17.86
CA VAL A 116 15.39 17.58 -17.48
C VAL A 116 16.65 17.25 -16.69
N LEU A 117 16.48 16.75 -15.47
CA LEU A 117 17.54 16.14 -14.70
C LEU A 117 17.61 14.65 -15.07
N LEU A 118 18.78 14.15 -15.49
CA LEU A 118 18.99 12.77 -15.88
C LEU A 118 20.12 12.15 -15.05
N TRP A 119 19.92 10.92 -14.57
CA TRP A 119 20.98 10.16 -13.90
C TRP A 119 20.76 8.66 -14.07
N ARG A 120 21.84 7.89 -14.11
CA ARG A 120 21.82 6.43 -14.19
C ARG A 120 21.47 5.79 -12.84
N SER A 121 21.14 4.50 -12.83
CA SER A 121 20.97 3.73 -11.60
C SER A 121 21.66 2.37 -11.73
N PRO A 122 22.71 2.07 -10.94
CA PRO A 122 23.25 2.88 -9.84
C PRO A 122 24.14 4.03 -10.32
N ASN A 123 24.19 5.14 -9.57
CA ASN A 123 25.06 6.30 -9.84
C ASN A 123 25.88 6.70 -8.60
N GLN A 124 27.03 7.32 -8.86
CA GLN A 124 27.83 8.03 -7.87
C GLN A 124 27.30 9.46 -7.70
N LEU A 125 27.51 10.06 -6.52
CA LEU A 125 27.16 11.46 -6.29
C LEU A 125 27.88 12.36 -7.32
N GLY A 126 27.10 13.17 -8.04
CA GLY A 126 27.61 14.04 -9.10
C GLY A 126 27.50 13.48 -10.52
N GLU A 127 27.17 12.19 -10.69
CA GLU A 127 26.89 11.57 -11.99
C GLU A 127 25.44 11.87 -12.40
N TYR A 128 25.22 13.07 -12.94
CA TYR A 128 23.96 13.50 -13.49
C TYR A 128 24.16 14.53 -14.59
N LEU A 129 23.15 14.66 -15.45
CA LEU A 129 23.07 15.69 -16.48
C LEU A 129 21.85 16.57 -16.26
N VAL A 130 21.96 17.83 -16.69
CA VAL A 130 20.83 18.75 -16.76
C VAL A 130 20.78 19.27 -18.19
N LEU A 131 19.77 18.83 -18.93
CA LEU A 131 19.58 19.12 -20.35
C LEU A 131 18.27 19.87 -20.59
N GLU A 132 18.15 20.59 -21.70
CA GLU A 132 16.86 21.16 -22.11
C GLU A 132 16.04 20.13 -22.91
N PRO A 133 14.72 20.00 -22.67
CA PRO A 133 13.89 19.14 -23.50
C PRO A 133 13.73 19.76 -24.90
N THR A 134 13.79 18.95 -25.95
CA THR A 134 13.40 19.38 -27.30
C THR A 134 11.89 19.65 -27.37
N ALA A 135 11.43 20.37 -28.39
CA ALA A 135 10.00 20.66 -28.58
C ALA A 135 9.13 19.38 -28.76
N GLY A 136 9.71 18.30 -29.29
CA GLY A 136 9.05 17.00 -29.47
C GLY A 136 9.15 16.06 -28.26
N SER A 137 9.89 16.46 -27.22
CA SER A 137 10.10 15.61 -26.04
C SER A 137 8.79 15.32 -25.31
N HIS A 138 8.62 14.08 -24.86
CA HIS A 138 7.47 13.69 -24.06
C HIS A 138 7.39 14.49 -22.76
N ALA A 139 6.26 15.16 -22.57
CA ALA A 139 5.93 15.87 -21.35
C ALA A 139 5.39 14.86 -20.32
N ILE A 140 6.23 14.44 -19.39
CA ILE A 140 5.82 13.54 -18.31
C ILE A 140 4.78 14.23 -17.45
N VAL A 141 3.68 13.53 -17.19
CA VAL A 141 2.51 14.04 -16.48
C VAL A 141 2.27 13.19 -15.24
N TRP A 142 2.15 13.83 -14.07
CA TRP A 142 1.79 13.18 -12.82
C TRP A 142 0.45 13.68 -12.32
N ASP A 143 -0.43 12.76 -11.96
CA ASP A 143 -1.65 13.07 -11.22
C ASP A 143 -1.34 13.18 -9.74
N THR A 144 -1.67 14.33 -9.17
CA THR A 144 -1.52 14.62 -7.73
C THR A 144 -2.89 14.88 -7.13
N SER A 145 -2.98 14.87 -5.79
CA SER A 145 -4.23 15.17 -5.08
C SER A 145 -4.79 16.57 -5.38
N VAL A 146 -3.96 17.49 -5.88
CA VAL A 146 -4.33 18.86 -6.23
C VAL A 146 -4.42 19.10 -7.75
N GLY A 147 -4.34 18.03 -8.55
CA GLY A 147 -4.43 18.07 -10.00
C GLY A 147 -3.14 17.61 -10.69
N THR A 148 -3.03 17.93 -11.97
CA THR A 148 -1.98 17.41 -12.84
C THR A 148 -0.71 18.28 -12.80
N LEU A 149 0.45 17.65 -12.60
CA LEU A 149 1.77 18.28 -12.54
C LEU A 149 2.64 17.78 -13.70
N ARG A 150 3.39 18.69 -14.35
CA ARG A 150 4.30 18.33 -15.47
C ARG A 150 5.75 18.77 -15.28
N PHE A 151 5.93 20.01 -14.80
CA PHE A 151 7.25 20.57 -14.53
C PHE A 151 7.20 21.24 -13.15
N PRO A 152 7.46 20.51 -12.05
CA PRO A 152 7.60 21.11 -10.74
C PRO A 152 8.67 22.20 -10.76
N LYS A 153 8.47 23.26 -9.97
CA LYS A 153 9.50 24.27 -9.77
C LYS A 153 10.60 23.69 -8.89
N MET A 154 11.84 23.71 -9.38
CA MET A 154 13.03 23.27 -8.65
C MET A 154 14.18 24.24 -8.92
N GLU A 155 15.28 24.13 -8.17
CA GLU A 155 16.46 24.98 -8.34
C GLU A 155 17.69 24.11 -8.59
N SER A 156 18.18 24.10 -9.83
CA SER A 156 19.31 23.23 -10.21
C SER A 156 20.59 23.55 -9.43
N ARG A 157 20.77 24.81 -8.99
CA ARG A 157 21.88 25.24 -8.12
C ARG A 157 21.98 24.50 -6.77
N LEU A 158 20.91 23.83 -6.34
CA LEU A 158 20.89 23.03 -5.11
C LEU A 158 21.41 21.59 -5.31
N LEU A 159 21.64 21.19 -6.57
CA LEU A 159 22.26 19.90 -6.87
C LEU A 159 23.70 19.87 -6.37
N PRO A 160 24.22 18.70 -5.97
CA PRO A 160 25.64 18.56 -5.66
C PRO A 160 26.49 18.94 -6.87
N PRO A 161 27.76 19.36 -6.69
CA PRO A 161 28.67 19.54 -7.81
C PRO A 161 28.70 18.32 -8.72
N ARG A 162 28.68 18.54 -10.03
CA ARG A 162 28.74 17.48 -11.04
C ARG A 162 30.11 16.82 -11.04
N ILE A 163 30.19 15.53 -11.39
CA ILE A 163 31.40 14.72 -11.21
C ILE A 163 32.62 15.28 -11.96
N ASP A 164 32.42 15.91 -13.11
CA ASP A 164 33.44 16.57 -13.94
C ASP A 164 33.85 17.96 -13.43
N SER A 165 33.09 18.54 -12.49
CA SER A 165 33.44 19.80 -11.81
C SER A 165 34.26 19.58 -10.54
N VAL A 166 34.54 18.33 -10.16
CA VAL A 166 35.27 17.96 -8.95
C VAL A 166 36.38 16.97 -9.28
N SER A 167 37.60 17.22 -8.82
CA SER A 167 38.68 16.23 -8.94
C SER A 167 38.64 15.23 -7.77
N TYR A 168 38.34 13.98 -8.08
CA TYR A 168 38.49 12.85 -7.16
C TYR A 168 39.79 12.09 -7.47
N GLN A 169 40.51 11.70 -6.43
CA GLN A 169 41.64 10.77 -6.53
C GLN A 169 41.10 9.35 -6.31
N TYR A 170 41.22 8.52 -7.34
CA TYR A 170 40.81 7.13 -7.28
C TYR A 170 42.02 6.23 -7.07
N GLY A 171 41.89 5.25 -6.17
CA GLY A 171 42.84 4.16 -6.05
C GLY A 171 42.87 3.28 -7.30
N LEU A 172 43.95 2.54 -7.47
CA LEU A 172 44.10 1.54 -8.53
C LEU A 172 43.60 0.19 -8.02
N LEU A 173 42.61 -0.38 -8.72
CA LEU A 173 42.25 -1.78 -8.56
C LEU A 173 43.16 -2.61 -9.48
N VAL A 174 43.74 -3.66 -8.93
CA VAL A 174 44.57 -4.60 -9.69
C VAL A 174 43.74 -5.82 -10.03
N ASP A 175 44.09 -6.46 -11.15
CA ASP A 175 43.63 -7.82 -11.40
C ASP A 175 44.10 -8.71 -10.26
N SER A 176 43.23 -9.64 -9.83
CA SER A 176 43.63 -10.68 -8.89
C SER A 176 44.82 -11.45 -9.49
N SER A 177 45.85 -11.72 -8.69
CA SER A 177 47.18 -12.25 -9.09
C SER A 177 47.21 -13.60 -9.80
N ASP A 178 46.08 -14.12 -10.28
CA ASP A 178 46.03 -15.24 -11.19
C ASP A 178 46.30 -14.73 -12.61
N ASP A 179 47.39 -15.20 -13.20
CA ASP A 179 47.97 -14.83 -14.51
C ASP A 179 47.08 -15.19 -15.73
N THR A 180 45.76 -15.12 -15.57
CA THR A 180 44.79 -15.57 -16.56
C THR A 180 44.26 -14.39 -17.34
N THR A 181 44.82 -14.21 -18.54
CA THR A 181 44.08 -13.70 -19.69
C THR A 181 42.64 -14.18 -19.61
N VAL A 182 41.66 -13.26 -19.72
CA VAL A 182 40.24 -13.62 -19.82
C VAL A 182 40.14 -14.75 -20.84
N PRO A 183 39.81 -15.98 -20.42
CA PRO A 183 39.94 -17.13 -21.30
C PRO A 183 38.98 -16.91 -22.48
N THR A 184 39.53 -16.85 -23.69
CA THR A 184 38.76 -16.59 -24.92
C THR A 184 37.86 -17.77 -25.32
N SER A 185 37.93 -18.87 -24.57
CA SER A 185 37.12 -20.07 -24.73
C SER A 185 36.50 -20.49 -23.40
N TYR A 186 35.23 -20.90 -23.43
CA TYR A 186 34.52 -21.44 -22.27
C TYR A 186 35.28 -22.63 -21.64
N SER A 187 35.50 -22.60 -20.32
CA SER A 187 35.99 -23.74 -19.54
C SER A 187 35.39 -23.76 -18.13
N ILE A 188 35.26 -24.96 -17.56
CA ILE A 188 34.74 -25.14 -16.18
C ILE A 188 35.69 -24.53 -15.16
N ASP A 189 37.00 -24.57 -15.39
CA ASP A 189 38.00 -23.99 -14.49
C ASP A 189 37.93 -22.47 -14.47
N ALA A 190 37.72 -21.84 -15.64
CA ALA A 190 37.50 -20.40 -15.74
C ALA A 190 36.21 -19.95 -15.03
N LEU A 191 35.13 -20.74 -15.18
CA LEU A 191 33.88 -20.50 -14.46
C LEU A 191 34.09 -20.61 -12.95
N THR A 192 34.79 -21.65 -12.49
CA THR A 192 35.07 -21.89 -11.06
C THR A 192 35.91 -20.76 -10.46
N SER A 193 36.97 -20.33 -11.14
CA SER A 193 37.78 -19.18 -10.73
C SER A 193 36.94 -17.90 -10.64
N THR A 194 36.06 -17.65 -11.61
CA THR A 194 35.17 -16.47 -11.62
C THR A 194 34.19 -16.51 -10.45
N ILE A 195 33.60 -17.67 -10.14
CA ILE A 195 32.70 -17.88 -8.99
C ILE A 195 33.42 -17.61 -7.67
N LEU A 196 34.63 -18.14 -7.49
CA LEU A 196 35.43 -17.92 -6.27
C LEU A 196 35.82 -16.44 -6.08
N ARG A 197 36.11 -15.73 -7.17
CA ARG A 197 36.37 -14.29 -7.15
C ARG A 197 35.13 -13.50 -6.75
N ALA A 198 33.98 -13.78 -7.38
CA ALA A 198 32.71 -13.17 -7.02
C ALA A 198 32.34 -13.46 -5.55
N ALA A 199 32.63 -14.66 -5.05
CA ALA A 199 32.42 -15.02 -3.64
C ALA A 199 33.33 -14.21 -2.69
N THR A 200 34.59 -13.97 -3.07
CA THR A 200 35.53 -13.14 -2.30
C THR A 200 35.09 -11.67 -2.24
N ASN A 201 34.52 -11.17 -3.33
CA ASN A 201 33.98 -9.81 -3.46
C ASN A 201 32.58 -9.65 -2.88
N ARG A 202 31.98 -10.71 -2.32
CA ARG A 202 30.60 -10.71 -1.84
C ARG A 202 30.34 -9.58 -0.86
N GLY A 203 29.34 -8.76 -1.19
CA GLY A 203 28.85 -7.67 -0.34
C GLY A 203 29.68 -6.38 -0.39
N VAL A 204 30.81 -6.34 -1.13
CA VAL A 204 31.66 -5.14 -1.19
C VAL A 204 30.96 -3.97 -1.87
N LEU A 205 30.30 -4.18 -3.02
CA LEU A 205 29.50 -3.16 -3.70
C LEU A 205 28.43 -2.55 -2.78
N GLY A 206 27.67 -3.39 -2.08
CA GLY A 206 26.64 -2.93 -1.15
C GLY A 206 27.20 -2.12 0.02
N ALA A 207 28.35 -2.55 0.56
CA ALA A 207 29.04 -1.84 1.63
C ALA A 207 29.59 -0.49 1.17
N PHE A 208 30.20 -0.43 -0.02
CA PHE A 208 30.70 0.80 -0.63
C PHE A 208 29.57 1.81 -0.85
N CYS A 209 28.44 1.38 -1.44
CA CYS A 209 27.26 2.22 -1.62
C CYS A 209 26.70 2.73 -0.28
N ASN A 210 26.66 1.90 0.77
CA ASN A 210 26.24 2.34 2.10
C ASN A 210 27.17 3.45 2.64
N VAL A 211 28.49 3.28 2.52
CA VAL A 211 29.46 4.30 2.97
C VAL A 211 29.34 5.58 2.14
N ALA A 212 29.16 5.50 0.82
CA ALA A 212 28.96 6.66 -0.04
C ALA A 212 27.68 7.45 0.33
N MET A 213 26.58 6.75 0.62
CA MET A 213 25.35 7.37 1.13
C MET A 213 25.58 8.06 2.48
N LEU A 214 26.30 7.41 3.39
CA LEU A 214 26.65 7.97 4.70
C LEU A 214 27.54 9.22 4.56
N CYS A 215 28.52 9.21 3.65
CA CYS A 215 29.33 10.39 3.33
C CYS A 215 28.47 11.58 2.92
N LYS A 216 27.53 11.38 1.99
CA LYS A 216 26.63 12.44 1.53
C LYS A 216 25.72 12.92 2.67
N ALA A 217 25.18 12.01 3.47
CA ALA A 217 24.29 12.39 4.57
C ALA A 217 25.03 13.22 5.64
N ILE A 218 26.19 12.74 6.11
CA ILE A 218 26.93 13.33 7.24
C ILE A 218 27.74 14.56 6.82
N TYR A 219 28.39 14.51 5.66
CA TYR A 219 29.35 15.54 5.23
C TYR A 219 28.87 16.38 4.04
N GLY A 220 27.72 16.04 3.43
CA GLY A 220 27.20 16.74 2.25
C GLY A 220 27.93 16.42 0.94
N ARG A 221 29.02 15.64 0.97
CA ARG A 221 29.90 15.34 -0.17
C ARG A 221 30.57 13.97 -0.04
N LEU A 222 31.12 13.47 -1.14
CA LEU A 222 32.07 12.36 -1.12
C LEU A 222 33.46 12.84 -0.69
N PRO A 223 34.30 11.96 -0.11
CA PRO A 223 35.69 12.25 0.17
C PRO A 223 36.48 12.46 -1.14
N ALA A 224 37.52 13.29 -1.09
CA ALA A 224 38.37 13.56 -2.26
C ALA A 224 39.15 12.32 -2.70
N GLU A 225 39.46 11.41 -1.77
CA GLU A 225 40.12 10.15 -2.03
C GLU A 225 39.12 8.99 -1.91
N LEU A 226 38.89 8.31 -3.03
CA LEU A 226 38.02 7.14 -3.13
C LEU A 226 38.86 5.92 -3.53
N PRO A 227 38.53 4.70 -3.05
CA PRO A 227 39.31 3.51 -3.36
C PRO A 227 39.20 3.09 -4.83
N ALA A 228 38.10 3.46 -5.50
CA ALA A 228 37.80 3.23 -6.91
C ALA A 228 36.55 4.05 -7.30
N THR A 229 36.26 4.17 -8.60
CA THR A 229 34.97 4.67 -9.10
C THR A 229 33.85 3.67 -8.80
N LEU A 230 32.60 4.11 -8.73
CA LEU A 230 31.48 3.20 -8.56
C LEU A 230 31.41 2.15 -9.69
N GLU A 231 31.66 2.55 -10.94
CA GLU A 231 31.69 1.61 -12.08
C GLU A 231 32.74 0.51 -11.90
N ALA A 232 33.97 0.87 -11.50
CA ALA A 232 35.02 -0.13 -11.27
C ALA A 232 34.67 -1.10 -10.13
N VAL A 233 33.94 -0.65 -9.11
CA VAL A 233 33.44 -1.52 -8.02
C VAL A 233 32.32 -2.45 -8.52
N ILE A 234 31.44 -1.96 -9.40
CA ILE A 234 30.39 -2.76 -10.04
C ILE A 234 31.04 -3.83 -10.91
N ASP A 235 31.91 -3.42 -11.83
CA ASP A 235 32.62 -4.31 -12.74
C ASP A 235 33.40 -5.37 -11.97
N GLY A 236 34.19 -4.98 -10.96
CA GLY A 236 34.91 -5.93 -10.12
C GLY A 236 34.00 -6.90 -9.35
N SER A 237 32.76 -6.50 -9.05
CA SER A 237 31.80 -7.36 -8.35
C SER A 237 31.04 -8.30 -9.27
N VAL A 238 30.76 -7.90 -10.52
CA VAL A 238 29.80 -8.61 -11.39
C VAL A 238 30.28 -8.92 -12.81
N LYS A 239 31.29 -8.23 -13.35
CA LYS A 239 31.77 -8.39 -14.74
C LYS A 239 33.19 -8.97 -14.82
N THR A 240 34.17 -8.29 -14.24
CA THR A 240 35.60 -8.54 -14.46
C THR A 240 36.26 -9.35 -13.34
N GLY A 241 35.70 -9.32 -12.13
CA GLY A 241 36.26 -10.04 -10.97
C GLY A 241 37.53 -9.42 -10.40
N LEU A 242 37.75 -8.11 -10.59
CA LEU A 242 38.85 -7.33 -9.99
C LEU A 242 38.95 -7.57 -8.47
N ASP A 243 40.16 -7.47 -7.90
CA ASP A 243 40.33 -7.60 -6.46
C ASP A 243 39.74 -6.37 -5.73
N LEU A 244 38.62 -6.56 -5.03
CA LEU A 244 37.96 -5.51 -4.25
C LEU A 244 38.41 -5.47 -2.78
N ALA A 245 39.46 -6.20 -2.38
CA ALA A 245 40.03 -6.11 -1.04
C ALA A 245 40.42 -4.66 -0.63
N PRO A 246 41.00 -3.81 -1.51
CA PRO A 246 41.24 -2.40 -1.20
C PRO A 246 39.95 -1.64 -0.84
N VAL A 247 38.87 -1.85 -1.62
CA VAL A 247 37.57 -1.21 -1.41
C VAL A 247 36.93 -1.66 -0.11
N LYS A 248 37.04 -2.95 0.21
CA LYS A 248 36.56 -3.54 1.47
C LYS A 248 37.27 -2.93 2.68
N ARG A 249 38.61 -2.85 2.66
CA ARG A 249 39.40 -2.22 3.73
C ARG A 249 39.05 -0.75 3.90
N TRP A 250 38.94 -0.01 2.80
CA TRP A 250 38.56 1.40 2.84
C TRP A 250 37.17 1.59 3.45
N THR A 251 36.19 0.77 3.06
CA THR A 251 34.82 0.82 3.59
C THR A 251 34.80 0.61 5.11
N GLN A 252 35.51 -0.41 5.60
CA GLN A 252 35.60 -0.71 7.04
C GLN A 252 36.27 0.44 7.82
N MET A 253 37.33 1.02 7.27
CA MET A 253 38.00 2.18 7.86
C MET A 253 37.06 3.40 7.89
N ALA A 254 36.42 3.72 6.76
CA ALA A 254 35.59 4.92 6.60
C ALA A 254 34.40 4.89 7.55
N ILE A 255 33.68 3.77 7.64
CA ILE A 255 32.49 3.65 8.49
C ILE A 255 32.84 3.73 9.99
N ALA A 256 33.96 3.13 10.41
CA ALA A 256 34.44 3.24 11.78
C ALA A 256 34.85 4.68 12.14
N ARG A 257 35.50 5.39 11.21
CA ARG A 257 35.85 6.81 11.38
C ARG A 257 34.61 7.71 11.48
N MET A 258 33.58 7.46 10.66
CA MET A 258 32.32 8.21 10.74
C MET A 258 31.65 8.07 12.10
N VAL A 259 31.55 6.84 12.61
CA VAL A 259 30.99 6.58 13.95
C VAL A 259 31.78 7.34 15.02
N LYS A 260 33.11 7.26 14.98
CA LYS A 260 33.97 7.99 15.92
C LYS A 260 33.83 9.51 15.81
N HIS A 261 33.72 10.07 14.60
CA HIS A 261 33.45 11.49 14.40
C HIS A 261 32.11 11.93 14.99
N GLY A 262 31.05 11.14 14.81
CA GLY A 262 29.74 11.45 15.39
C GLY A 262 29.73 11.36 16.92
N GLN A 263 30.56 10.49 17.50
CA GLN A 263 30.75 10.42 18.97
C GLN A 263 31.40 11.69 19.51
N THR A 264 32.40 12.24 18.80
CA THR A 264 33.16 13.42 19.27
C THR A 264 32.55 14.75 18.86
N ASN A 265 31.76 14.79 17.78
CA ASN A 265 31.13 16.01 17.27
C ASN A 265 29.69 15.74 16.85
N ALA A 266 28.75 16.37 17.55
CA ALA A 266 27.32 16.22 17.31
C ALA A 266 26.87 16.66 15.90
N ALA A 267 27.60 17.55 15.24
CA ALA A 267 27.30 17.95 13.85
C ALA A 267 27.50 16.80 12.85
N TYR A 268 28.28 15.78 13.21
CA TYR A 268 28.52 14.58 12.40
C TYR A 268 27.88 13.33 12.99
N ALA A 269 26.92 13.51 13.92
CA ALA A 269 26.14 12.41 14.46
C ALA A 269 25.37 11.67 13.36
N MET A 270 25.10 10.39 13.59
CA MET A 270 24.53 9.49 12.58
C MET A 270 23.02 9.74 12.43
N PRO A 271 22.49 9.99 11.23
CA PRO A 271 21.04 10.06 11.03
C PRO A 271 20.37 8.76 11.44
N VAL A 272 19.28 8.85 12.20
CA VAL A 272 18.56 7.67 12.72
C VAL A 272 18.11 6.76 11.58
N ALA A 273 17.59 7.35 10.50
CA ALA A 273 17.13 6.65 9.30
C ALA A 273 18.24 5.83 8.61
N LEU A 274 19.51 6.12 8.90
CA LEU A 274 20.68 5.46 8.32
C LEU A 274 21.41 4.51 9.27
N LEU A 275 20.99 4.37 10.54
CA LEU A 275 21.66 3.48 11.50
C LEU A 275 21.73 2.03 10.99
N ASN A 276 20.65 1.53 10.37
CA ASN A 276 20.61 0.18 9.80
C ASN A 276 21.52 -0.04 8.58
N ARG A 277 22.19 1.00 8.08
CA ARG A 277 23.24 0.88 7.06
C ARG A 277 24.61 0.57 7.65
N LEU A 278 24.77 0.74 8.95
CA LEU A 278 25.95 0.30 9.68
C LEU A 278 25.91 -1.22 9.88
N PRO A 279 27.07 -1.90 9.88
CA PRO A 279 27.19 -3.24 10.40
C PRO A 279 26.64 -3.32 11.83
N ALA A 280 25.97 -4.43 12.18
CA ALA A 280 25.30 -4.61 13.48
C ALA A 280 26.20 -4.29 14.69
N TRP A 281 27.50 -4.60 14.60
CA TRP A 281 28.48 -4.34 15.65
C TRP A 281 28.83 -2.85 15.85
N LEU A 282 28.57 -1.99 14.85
CA LEU A 282 28.76 -0.54 14.94
C LEU A 282 27.49 0.24 15.31
N GLN A 283 26.31 -0.33 15.06
CA GLN A 283 25.04 0.33 15.36
C GLN A 283 24.93 0.85 16.81
N PRO A 284 25.23 0.06 17.87
CA PRO A 284 25.12 0.54 19.24
C PRO A 284 26.19 1.58 19.61
N GLN A 285 27.25 1.71 18.81
CA GLN A 285 28.31 2.68 19.05
C GLN A 285 28.02 4.05 18.39
N ALA A 286 27.13 4.09 17.41
CA ALA A 286 26.80 5.32 16.70
C ALA A 286 25.95 6.25 17.58
N ARG A 287 26.42 7.49 17.77
CA ARG A 287 25.60 8.55 18.37
C ARG A 287 24.53 8.97 17.35
N PRO A 288 23.23 8.84 17.65
CA PRO A 288 22.17 9.31 16.77
C PRO A 288 22.16 10.85 16.71
N ALA A 289 21.87 11.40 15.53
CA ALA A 289 21.66 12.83 15.36
C ALA A 289 20.34 13.26 16.02
N GLU A 290 20.37 14.38 16.75
CA GLU A 290 19.15 14.94 17.39
C GLU A 290 18.20 15.52 16.34
N ARG A 291 18.75 16.14 15.28
CA ARG A 291 18.01 16.68 14.15
C ARG A 291 18.81 16.49 12.87
N HIS A 292 18.21 15.82 11.90
CA HIS A 292 18.79 15.64 10.57
C HIS A 292 17.68 15.64 9.51
N TRP A 293 17.92 16.27 8.35
CA TRP A 293 16.89 16.43 7.31
C TRP A 293 16.36 15.08 6.78
N LEU A 294 17.21 14.04 6.71
CA LEU A 294 16.77 12.68 6.34
C LEU A 294 15.81 12.10 7.37
N ASP A 295 16.01 12.39 8.66
CA ASP A 295 15.13 11.89 9.72
C ASP A 295 13.79 12.63 9.68
N THR A 296 13.81 13.93 9.39
CA THR A 296 12.58 14.71 9.11
C THR A 296 11.82 14.15 7.91
N LEU A 297 12.51 13.83 6.81
CA LEU A 297 11.92 13.22 5.64
C LEU A 297 11.34 11.83 5.94
N ALA A 298 12.10 10.97 6.62
CA ALA A 298 11.65 9.64 7.02
C ALA A 298 10.41 9.71 7.92
N HIS A 299 10.39 10.64 8.88
CA HIS A 299 9.25 10.86 9.75
C HIS A 299 8.01 11.33 8.99
N ALA A 300 8.16 12.31 8.09
CA ALA A 300 7.06 12.79 7.25
C ALA A 300 6.45 11.67 6.38
N LEU A 301 7.27 10.71 5.94
CA LEU A 301 6.79 9.56 5.18
C LEU A 301 6.00 8.58 6.04
N GLU A 302 6.44 8.30 7.26
CA GLU A 302 5.66 7.47 8.19
C GLU A 302 4.35 8.16 8.60
N GLN A 303 4.36 9.49 8.78
CA GLN A 303 3.12 10.27 8.98
C GLN A 303 2.17 10.15 7.78
N HIS A 304 2.67 10.30 6.56
CA HIS A 304 1.84 10.15 5.36
C HIS A 304 1.31 8.71 5.22
N ARG A 305 2.12 7.70 5.55
CA ARG A 305 1.67 6.31 5.59
C ARG A 305 0.56 6.08 6.63
N ALA A 306 0.69 6.69 7.80
CA ALA A 306 -0.33 6.64 8.85
C ALA A 306 -1.61 7.34 8.41
N GLN A 307 -1.51 8.51 7.76
CA GLN A 307 -2.67 9.22 7.20
C GLN A 307 -3.36 8.39 6.12
N TYR A 308 -2.61 7.85 5.15
CA TYR A 308 -3.17 6.97 4.13
C TYR A 308 -3.90 5.77 4.76
N TRP A 309 -3.35 5.19 5.82
CA TRP A 309 -4.01 4.10 6.53
C TRP A 309 -5.27 4.54 7.26
N ALA A 310 -5.28 5.73 7.85
CA ALA A 310 -6.48 6.33 8.45
C ALA A 310 -7.57 6.58 7.40
N ASP A 311 -7.21 7.13 6.24
CA ASP A 311 -8.14 7.37 5.13
C ASP A 311 -8.71 6.04 4.59
N VAL A 312 -7.89 5.01 4.48
CA VAL A 312 -8.32 3.65 4.12
C VAL A 312 -9.24 3.05 5.17
N ALA A 313 -8.96 3.26 6.45
CA ALA A 313 -9.83 2.78 7.53
C ALA A 313 -11.19 3.48 7.48
N ALA A 314 -11.21 4.80 7.27
CA ALA A 314 -12.43 5.58 7.06
C ALA A 314 -13.20 5.08 5.83
N LEU A 315 -12.54 4.89 4.69
CA LEU A 315 -13.16 4.34 3.48
C LEU A 315 -13.74 2.94 3.73
N ALA A 316 -13.05 2.10 4.48
CA ALA A 316 -13.53 0.76 4.82
C ALA A 316 -14.78 0.78 5.72
N THR A 317 -15.07 1.87 6.45
CA THR A 317 -16.33 2.00 7.21
C THR A 317 -17.54 2.15 6.30
N GLU A 318 -17.34 2.64 5.08
CA GLU A 318 -18.39 2.83 4.08
C GLU A 318 -18.67 1.56 3.28
N ALA A 319 -17.87 0.51 3.50
CA ALA A 319 -18.01 -0.72 2.75
C ALA A 319 -19.31 -1.45 3.13
N CYS A 320 -20.11 -1.78 2.11
CA CYS A 320 -21.39 -2.47 2.27
C CYS A 320 -21.64 -3.35 1.04
N PRO A 321 -21.90 -4.67 1.20
CA PRO A 321 -22.22 -5.55 0.08
C PRO A 321 -23.55 -5.17 -0.58
N PRO A 322 -23.82 -5.55 -1.84
CA PRO A 322 -25.10 -5.32 -2.50
C PRO A 322 -26.28 -6.00 -1.80
N LEU A 323 -27.50 -5.46 -1.98
CA LEU A 323 -28.73 -5.98 -1.37
C LEU A 323 -28.96 -7.47 -1.68
N THR A 324 -28.56 -7.93 -2.86
CA THR A 324 -28.65 -9.33 -3.27
C THR A 324 -27.96 -10.27 -2.27
N LEU A 325 -26.86 -9.84 -1.63
CA LEU A 325 -26.21 -10.63 -0.57
C LEU A 325 -27.13 -10.75 0.65
N PHE A 326 -27.73 -9.65 1.08
CA PHE A 326 -28.63 -9.61 2.23
C PHE A 326 -29.93 -10.39 1.98
N GLU A 327 -30.44 -10.40 0.75
CA GLU A 327 -31.61 -11.20 0.35
C GLU A 327 -31.32 -12.69 0.45
N HIS A 328 -30.21 -13.16 -0.15
CA HIS A 328 -29.83 -14.57 -0.10
C HIS A 328 -29.34 -15.02 1.28
N GLY A 329 -28.78 -14.11 2.08
CA GLY A 329 -28.32 -14.39 3.44
C GLY A 329 -29.42 -14.36 4.50
N ARG A 330 -30.60 -13.82 4.21
CA ARG A 330 -31.67 -13.54 5.22
C ARG A 330 -32.06 -14.77 6.03
N GLU A 331 -32.36 -15.88 5.36
CA GLU A 331 -32.81 -17.12 6.01
C GLU A 331 -31.70 -17.79 6.83
N TRP A 332 -30.44 -17.42 6.58
CA TRP A 332 -29.25 -18.01 7.19
C TRP A 332 -28.62 -17.10 8.25
N LEU A 333 -29.24 -15.97 8.60
CA LEU A 333 -28.69 -14.99 9.55
C LEU A 333 -28.40 -15.59 10.93
N SER A 334 -29.30 -16.43 11.45
CA SER A 334 -29.12 -17.07 12.76
C SER A 334 -27.89 -17.99 12.78
N ILE A 335 -27.76 -18.83 11.75
CA ILE A 335 -26.64 -19.77 11.60
C ILE A 335 -25.34 -18.99 11.32
N GLY A 336 -25.40 -17.95 10.49
CA GLY A 336 -24.26 -17.06 10.24
C GLY A 336 -23.77 -16.32 11.49
N LYS A 337 -24.69 -15.92 12.38
CA LYS A 337 -24.36 -15.38 13.70
C LYS A 337 -23.62 -16.39 14.57
N GLU A 338 -24.04 -17.65 14.58
CA GLU A 338 -23.36 -18.72 15.32
C GLU A 338 -21.94 -18.95 14.80
N LEU A 339 -21.76 -19.02 13.47
CA LEU A 339 -20.42 -19.10 12.86
C LEU A 339 -19.53 -17.93 13.29
N ARG A 340 -20.07 -16.70 13.27
CA ARG A 340 -19.34 -15.51 13.75
C ARG A 340 -18.96 -15.63 15.22
N GLN A 341 -19.84 -16.16 16.07
CA GLN A 341 -19.55 -16.35 17.50
C GLN A 341 -18.42 -17.35 17.72
N VAL A 342 -18.37 -18.45 16.95
CA VAL A 342 -17.27 -19.42 16.99
C VAL A 342 -15.94 -18.73 16.67
N TYR A 343 -15.89 -17.98 15.58
CA TYR A 343 -14.69 -17.22 15.20
C TYR A 343 -14.30 -16.19 16.26
N SER A 344 -15.27 -15.40 16.73
CA SER A 344 -15.02 -14.29 17.65
C SER A 344 -14.53 -14.77 19.01
N ARG A 345 -15.02 -15.92 19.50
CA ARG A 345 -14.59 -16.53 20.76
C ARG A 345 -13.09 -16.78 20.77
N ILE A 346 -12.57 -17.46 19.75
CA ILE A 346 -11.14 -17.78 19.62
C ILE A 346 -10.31 -16.51 19.49
N MET A 347 -10.76 -15.56 18.66
CA MET A 347 -10.06 -14.30 18.49
C MET A 347 -10.05 -13.45 19.77
N SER A 348 -11.11 -13.51 20.59
CA SER A 348 -11.16 -12.77 21.87
C SER A 348 -10.29 -13.40 22.95
N GLU A 349 -10.28 -14.73 23.06
CA GLU A 349 -9.43 -15.46 24.01
C GLU A 349 -7.94 -15.19 23.73
N SER A 350 -7.58 -15.07 22.45
CA SER A 350 -6.20 -14.78 22.03
C SER A 350 -5.75 -13.33 22.23
N LEU A 351 -6.68 -12.38 22.35
CA LEU A 351 -6.34 -10.95 22.52
C LEU A 351 -6.21 -10.56 23.99
N VAL A 352 -6.88 -11.28 24.92
CA VAL A 352 -6.76 -11.05 26.36
C VAL A 352 -5.37 -11.43 26.89
N ASP A 353 -4.70 -12.41 26.28
CA ASP A 353 -3.33 -12.80 26.63
C ASP A 353 -2.25 -11.90 25.99
N ALA A 354 -2.63 -11.00 25.07
CA ALA A 354 -1.70 -10.08 24.39
C ALA A 354 -1.57 -8.70 25.07
N ASP A 355 -2.47 -8.37 25.99
CA ASP A 355 -2.47 -7.10 26.76
C ASP A 355 -1.58 -7.17 28.02
N ALA A 356 -0.90 -8.30 28.27
CA ALA A 356 0.10 -8.44 29.33
C ALA A 356 1.52 -8.33 28.73
N ASP A 357 2.08 -7.12 28.80
CA ASP A 357 3.52 -6.81 28.80
C ASP A 357 4.36 -6.90 27.50
N ASP A 358 3.81 -6.97 26.29
CA ASP A 358 4.64 -6.80 25.07
C ASP A 358 3.95 -5.98 23.97
N GLU A 359 4.61 -4.90 23.54
CA GLU A 359 4.23 -4.15 22.35
C GLU A 359 4.21 -5.11 21.14
N THR A 360 3.03 -5.27 20.55
CA THR A 360 2.66 -6.22 19.49
C THR A 360 2.67 -7.70 19.90
N PRO A 361 1.52 -8.42 19.87
CA PRO A 361 1.51 -9.87 20.01
C PRO A 361 2.51 -10.46 19.03
N SER A 362 3.43 -11.30 19.53
CA SER A 362 4.45 -11.92 18.69
C SER A 362 3.78 -12.49 17.45
N SER A 363 4.34 -12.22 16.26
CA SER A 363 3.71 -12.60 15.00
C SER A 363 3.36 -14.10 14.91
N LEU A 364 3.98 -14.93 15.76
CA LEU A 364 3.72 -16.35 15.93
C LEU A 364 2.44 -16.63 16.73
N ALA A 365 2.21 -15.97 17.88
CA ALA A 365 1.00 -16.15 18.67
C ALA A 365 -0.24 -15.72 17.87
N LEU A 366 -0.19 -14.55 17.24
CA LEU A 366 -1.26 -14.06 16.38
C LEU A 366 -1.54 -15.00 15.19
N ARG A 367 -0.48 -15.59 14.60
CA ARG A 367 -0.64 -16.62 13.55
C ARG A 367 -1.34 -17.87 14.07
N ALA A 368 -0.96 -18.35 15.26
CA ALA A 368 -1.59 -19.52 15.88
C ALA A 368 -3.08 -19.27 16.14
N SER A 369 -3.45 -18.08 16.61
CA SER A 369 -4.85 -17.68 16.81
C SER A 369 -5.65 -17.66 15.51
N PHE A 370 -5.09 -17.11 14.43
CA PHE A 370 -5.75 -17.14 13.11
C PHE A 370 -5.91 -18.57 12.59
N GLU A 371 -4.93 -19.44 12.85
CA GLU A 371 -4.98 -20.84 12.45
C GLU A 371 -6.04 -21.63 13.24
N ALA A 372 -6.13 -21.41 14.56
CA ALA A 372 -7.17 -21.98 15.40
C ALA A 372 -8.57 -21.48 15.00
N ALA A 373 -8.71 -20.19 14.73
CA ALA A 373 -9.97 -19.60 14.27
C ALA A 373 -10.40 -20.16 12.91
N ARG A 374 -9.45 -20.41 12.00
CA ARG A 374 -9.68 -21.11 10.72
C ARG A 374 -10.21 -22.51 10.95
N ALA A 375 -9.48 -23.31 11.74
CA ALA A 375 -9.85 -24.70 12.02
C ALA A 375 -11.26 -24.81 12.62
N ALA A 376 -11.59 -23.95 13.60
CA ALA A 376 -12.91 -23.94 14.21
C ALA A 376 -14.03 -23.47 13.27
N SER A 377 -13.76 -22.44 12.45
CA SER A 377 -14.72 -21.97 11.45
C SER A 377 -15.01 -23.06 10.41
N GLN A 378 -13.98 -23.80 9.97
CA GLN A 378 -14.13 -24.92 9.04
C GLN A 378 -14.86 -26.10 9.69
N ALA A 379 -14.53 -26.43 10.95
CA ALA A 379 -15.22 -27.48 11.69
C ALA A 379 -16.72 -27.17 11.88
N PHE A 380 -17.08 -25.90 12.09
CA PHE A 380 -18.47 -25.47 12.11
C PHE A 380 -19.15 -25.66 10.74
N LEU A 381 -18.52 -25.21 9.66
CA LEU A 381 -19.07 -25.36 8.30
C LEU A 381 -19.23 -26.84 7.91
N ALA A 382 -18.32 -27.71 8.34
CA ALA A 382 -18.38 -29.15 8.05
C ALA A 382 -19.60 -29.87 8.66
N GLN A 383 -20.29 -29.26 9.63
CA GLN A 383 -21.55 -29.79 10.17
C GLN A 383 -22.73 -29.63 9.19
N TRP A 384 -22.55 -28.81 8.16
CA TRP A 384 -23.55 -28.55 7.14
C TRP A 384 -23.21 -29.27 5.83
N PRO A 385 -24.21 -29.76 5.07
CA PRO A 385 -24.01 -30.27 3.72
C PRO A 385 -23.25 -29.28 2.84
N ALA A 386 -22.36 -29.76 1.96
CA ALA A 386 -21.48 -28.91 1.14
C ALA A 386 -22.25 -27.84 0.35
N GLU A 387 -23.41 -28.20 -0.20
CA GLU A 387 -24.32 -27.30 -0.92
C GLU A 387 -24.91 -26.17 -0.06
N LYS A 388 -24.96 -26.36 1.27
CA LYS A 388 -25.50 -25.40 2.25
C LYS A 388 -24.44 -24.47 2.83
N GLN A 389 -23.16 -24.86 2.78
CA GLN A 389 -22.06 -24.09 3.37
C GLN A 389 -21.93 -22.69 2.77
N GLY A 390 -22.17 -22.55 1.46
CA GLY A 390 -22.19 -21.24 0.80
C GLY A 390 -23.24 -20.29 1.38
N TYR A 391 -24.46 -20.80 1.64
CA TYR A 391 -25.53 -20.00 2.23
C TYR A 391 -25.25 -19.62 3.69
N VAL A 392 -24.60 -20.50 4.47
CA VAL A 392 -24.12 -20.14 5.82
C VAL A 392 -23.16 -18.95 5.78
N LEU A 393 -22.24 -18.93 4.81
CA LEU A 393 -21.30 -17.81 4.62
C LEU A 393 -22.00 -16.52 4.17
N LEU A 394 -23.00 -16.62 3.29
CA LEU A 394 -23.83 -15.46 2.91
C LEU A 394 -24.61 -14.93 4.12
N GLY A 395 -25.17 -15.81 4.95
CA GLY A 395 -25.82 -15.44 6.21
C GLY A 395 -24.87 -14.77 7.20
N ALA A 396 -23.64 -15.27 7.31
CA ALA A 396 -22.61 -14.66 8.16
C ALA A 396 -22.21 -13.27 7.65
N ALA A 397 -22.04 -13.10 6.33
CA ALA A 397 -21.76 -11.82 5.71
C ALA A 397 -22.92 -10.83 5.91
N ALA A 398 -24.16 -11.24 5.64
CA ALA A 398 -25.34 -10.42 5.85
C ALA A 398 -25.46 -9.99 7.32
N TYR A 399 -25.22 -10.91 8.27
CA TYR A 399 -25.24 -10.60 9.70
C TYR A 399 -24.14 -9.61 10.10
N LEU A 400 -22.91 -9.81 9.65
CA LEU A 400 -21.77 -8.93 9.95
C LEU A 400 -22.03 -7.49 9.49
N TYR A 401 -22.52 -7.33 8.26
CA TYR A 401 -22.75 -6.01 7.69
C TYR A 401 -24.07 -5.38 8.18
N ALA A 402 -25.11 -6.17 8.49
CA ALA A 402 -26.34 -5.64 9.08
C ALA A 402 -26.15 -5.10 10.51
N GLN A 403 -25.17 -5.62 11.24
CA GLN A 403 -24.79 -5.09 12.56
C GLN A 403 -24.07 -3.75 12.49
N GLY A 404 -23.48 -3.39 11.34
CA GLY A 404 -22.70 -2.17 11.17
C GLY A 404 -21.35 -2.16 11.92
N PRO A 405 -20.69 -0.99 12.00
CA PRO A 405 -19.55 -0.72 12.87
C PRO A 405 -19.77 -1.17 14.33
N HIS A 406 -18.71 -1.62 15.01
CA HIS A 406 -18.85 -2.28 16.31
C HIS A 406 -19.00 -1.30 17.49
N GLU A 407 -19.92 -1.60 18.43
CA GLU A 407 -20.26 -0.80 19.65
C GLU A 407 -19.12 -0.37 20.59
N ARG A 408 -17.92 -0.97 20.50
CA ARG A 408 -16.83 -0.72 21.47
C ARG A 408 -15.88 0.39 21.05
N THR A 409 -15.88 0.78 19.78
CA THR A 409 -14.99 1.81 19.26
C THR A 409 -15.67 2.52 18.09
N SER A 410 -16.08 3.76 18.34
CA SER A 410 -16.70 4.61 17.35
C SER A 410 -15.84 4.72 16.08
N GLY A 411 -16.43 4.42 14.92
CA GLY A 411 -15.76 4.57 13.63
C GLY A 411 -14.87 3.40 13.18
N GLU A 412 -14.90 2.24 13.84
CA GLU A 412 -14.21 1.05 13.30
C GLU A 412 -14.97 0.38 12.14
N PRO A 413 -14.29 -0.03 11.06
CA PRO A 413 -14.93 -0.74 9.96
C PRO A 413 -15.40 -2.14 10.38
N VAL A 414 -16.38 -2.69 9.64
CA VAL A 414 -16.90 -4.04 9.86
C VAL A 414 -15.76 -5.06 9.87
N ARG A 415 -15.71 -5.91 10.90
CA ARG A 415 -14.70 -6.97 11.05
C ARG A 415 -15.14 -8.22 10.30
N ASP A 416 -14.91 -8.24 9.00
CA ASP A 416 -15.29 -9.33 8.09
C ASP A 416 -14.19 -10.38 7.84
N SER A 417 -13.12 -10.38 8.67
CA SER A 417 -11.99 -11.31 8.56
C SER A 417 -12.40 -12.79 8.52
N LEU A 418 -13.53 -13.14 9.15
CA LEU A 418 -14.13 -14.48 9.09
C LEU A 418 -14.33 -14.99 7.65
N LEU A 419 -14.77 -14.10 6.75
CA LEU A 419 -15.10 -14.44 5.36
C LEU A 419 -13.84 -14.66 4.52
N TRP A 420 -12.72 -14.07 4.93
CA TRP A 420 -11.49 -13.97 4.13
C TRP A 420 -10.36 -14.84 4.68
N GLN A 421 -10.70 -15.91 5.40
CA GLN A 421 -9.71 -16.86 5.93
C GLN A 421 -9.15 -17.71 4.79
N LEU A 422 -7.84 -17.60 4.57
CA LEU A 422 -7.12 -18.43 3.61
C LEU A 422 -7.08 -19.88 4.10
N GLY A 423 -6.91 -20.84 3.18
CA GLY A 423 -6.76 -22.23 3.56
C GLY A 423 -5.38 -22.52 4.16
N GLU A 424 -5.17 -23.80 4.45
CA GLU A 424 -3.94 -24.30 5.06
C GLU A 424 -2.71 -24.01 4.20
N SER A 425 -1.58 -23.78 4.84
CA SER A 425 -0.30 -23.57 4.16
C SER A 425 0.13 -24.85 3.45
N VAL A 426 0.52 -24.77 2.18
CA VAL A 426 1.09 -25.93 1.46
C VAL A 426 2.50 -26.24 1.99
N ALA A 427 3.17 -25.27 2.62
CA ALA A 427 4.48 -25.45 3.25
C ALA A 427 4.51 -26.41 4.45
N SER A 428 3.35 -26.86 4.97
CA SER A 428 3.25 -27.86 6.04
C SER A 428 3.09 -29.29 5.54
N ASP A 429 3.07 -29.52 4.22
CA ASP A 429 3.04 -30.87 3.64
C ASP A 429 4.48 -31.35 3.35
N PRO A 430 5.02 -32.30 4.14
CA PRO A 430 6.39 -32.80 3.96
C PRO A 430 6.59 -33.55 2.64
N ASP A 431 5.51 -34.03 1.99
CA ASP A 431 5.56 -34.89 0.81
C ASP A 431 5.68 -34.10 -0.51
N LEU A 432 5.56 -32.77 -0.47
CA LEU A 432 5.70 -31.92 -1.66
C LEU A 432 7.16 -31.48 -1.93
N PRO A 433 7.63 -31.48 -3.19
CA PRO A 433 8.94 -30.98 -3.58
C PRO A 433 9.15 -29.51 -3.18
N GLU A 434 10.38 -29.12 -2.84
CA GLU A 434 10.72 -27.79 -2.30
C GLU A 434 10.28 -26.62 -3.20
N GLY A 435 10.19 -26.82 -4.51
CA GLY A 435 9.67 -25.83 -5.48
C GLY A 435 8.14 -25.74 -5.62
N GLN A 436 7.38 -26.60 -4.93
CA GLN A 436 5.91 -26.61 -4.90
C GLN A 436 5.34 -26.27 -3.51
N ARG A 437 6.18 -25.97 -2.52
CA ARG A 437 5.79 -25.61 -1.15
C ARG A 437 5.31 -24.17 -0.98
N GLU A 438 5.09 -23.45 -2.08
CA GLU A 438 4.55 -22.10 -2.06
C GLU A 438 3.07 -22.10 -2.40
N GLY A 439 2.22 -21.72 -1.45
CA GLY A 439 0.80 -21.58 -1.68
C GLY A 439 -0.04 -21.87 -0.45
N ARG A 440 -1.35 -21.75 -0.61
CA ARG A 440 -2.35 -22.17 0.36
C ARG A 440 -3.44 -22.96 -0.34
N LEU A 441 -3.97 -23.97 0.33
CA LEU A 441 -5.15 -24.70 -0.13
C LEU A 441 -6.36 -23.74 -0.20
N PRO A 442 -7.42 -24.09 -0.95
CA PRO A 442 -8.69 -23.37 -0.90
C PRO A 442 -9.22 -23.31 0.54
N GLY A 443 -9.59 -22.11 0.98
CA GLY A 443 -10.13 -21.87 2.32
C GLY A 443 -11.53 -21.27 2.28
N ILE A 444 -11.96 -20.73 3.42
CA ILE A 444 -13.25 -20.02 3.55
C ILE A 444 -13.32 -18.82 2.58
N ALA A 445 -12.20 -18.16 2.31
CA ALA A 445 -12.13 -17.12 1.28
C ALA A 445 -12.58 -17.63 -0.10
N SER A 446 -12.12 -18.82 -0.52
CA SER A 446 -12.50 -19.43 -1.79
C SER A 446 -13.98 -19.83 -1.79
N MET A 447 -14.48 -20.40 -0.68
CA MET A 447 -15.90 -20.74 -0.53
C MET A 447 -16.80 -19.51 -0.56
N THR A 448 -16.37 -18.41 0.06
CA THR A 448 -17.08 -17.13 0.04
C THR A 448 -17.14 -16.57 -1.39
N ILE A 449 -16.01 -16.58 -2.12
CA ILE A 449 -15.99 -16.16 -3.53
C ILE A 449 -16.96 -17.01 -4.36
N GLN A 450 -16.97 -18.33 -4.17
CA GLN A 450 -17.88 -19.23 -4.87
C GLN A 450 -19.35 -18.94 -4.52
N ALA A 451 -19.67 -18.69 -3.24
CA ALA A 451 -21.02 -18.33 -2.82
C ALA A 451 -21.48 -17.01 -3.45
N LEU A 452 -20.60 -16.02 -3.56
CA LEU A 452 -20.90 -14.75 -4.24
C LEU A 452 -21.12 -14.92 -5.75
N ARG A 453 -20.40 -15.85 -6.40
CA ARG A 453 -20.65 -16.20 -7.81
C ARG A 453 -21.99 -16.89 -8.00
N HIS A 454 -22.33 -17.81 -7.10
CA HIS A 454 -23.60 -18.54 -7.13
C HIS A 454 -24.82 -17.61 -7.10
N ILE A 455 -24.73 -16.50 -6.35
CA ILE A 455 -25.79 -15.48 -6.31
C ILE A 455 -25.64 -14.37 -7.36
N GLY A 456 -24.73 -14.54 -8.31
CA GLY A 456 -24.53 -13.61 -9.43
C GLY A 456 -23.81 -12.30 -9.09
N LEU A 457 -23.23 -12.16 -7.89
CA LEU A 457 -22.49 -10.93 -7.52
C LEU A 457 -21.08 -10.89 -8.10
N LEU A 458 -20.47 -12.05 -8.36
CA LEU A 458 -19.16 -12.15 -9.01
C LEU A 458 -19.27 -12.98 -10.28
N GLY A 459 -18.57 -12.56 -11.33
CA GLY A 459 -18.41 -13.36 -12.56
C GLY A 459 -17.39 -14.49 -12.40
N GLU A 460 -17.49 -15.49 -13.27
CA GLU A 460 -16.48 -16.55 -13.40
C GLU A 460 -15.23 -16.02 -14.14
N PRO A 461 -14.02 -16.44 -13.74
CA PRO A 461 -12.81 -16.12 -14.48
C PRO A 461 -12.78 -16.93 -15.79
N VAL A 462 -12.52 -16.25 -16.90
CA VAL A 462 -12.32 -16.90 -18.21
C VAL A 462 -10.83 -17.01 -18.47
N TRP A 463 -10.32 -18.23 -18.57
CA TRP A 463 -8.92 -18.45 -18.91
C TRP A 463 -8.73 -18.23 -20.41
N THR A 464 -7.91 -17.23 -20.77
CA THR A 464 -7.54 -16.92 -22.15
C THR A 464 -6.08 -17.32 -22.41
N SER A 465 -5.65 -17.29 -23.68
CA SER A 465 -4.26 -17.54 -24.08
C SER A 465 -3.25 -16.54 -23.51
N VAL A 466 -3.71 -15.39 -22.99
CA VAL A 466 -2.87 -14.35 -22.37
C VAL A 466 -2.91 -14.41 -20.84
N GLY A 467 -3.63 -15.37 -20.27
CA GLY A 467 -3.88 -15.53 -18.84
C GLY A 467 -5.36 -15.47 -18.47
N ALA A 468 -5.66 -15.50 -17.17
CA ALA A 468 -7.03 -15.34 -16.68
C ALA A 468 -7.55 -13.92 -16.99
N VAL A 469 -8.55 -13.82 -17.85
CA VAL A 469 -9.30 -12.59 -18.11
C VAL A 469 -10.67 -12.74 -17.46
N LEU A 470 -11.03 -11.80 -16.61
CA LEU A 470 -12.36 -11.79 -16.01
C LEU A 470 -13.33 -11.20 -17.02
N HIS A 471 -14.23 -12.02 -17.56
CA HIS A 471 -15.38 -11.50 -18.27
C HIS A 471 -16.33 -10.89 -17.25
N VAL A 472 -16.47 -9.58 -17.33
CA VAL A 472 -17.42 -8.80 -16.56
C VAL A 472 -18.58 -8.53 -17.52
N THR A 473 -19.65 -9.32 -17.43
CA THR A 473 -20.81 -9.20 -18.33
C THR A 473 -21.52 -7.87 -18.18
N ASP A 474 -21.46 -7.28 -16.99
CA ASP A 474 -22.03 -5.96 -16.66
C ASP A 474 -21.05 -5.16 -15.81
N ALA A 475 -20.91 -3.86 -16.05
CA ALA A 475 -20.11 -2.98 -15.19
C ALA A 475 -20.47 -3.25 -13.71
N PRO A 476 -19.49 -3.38 -12.78
CA PRO A 476 -19.76 -3.68 -11.39
C PRO A 476 -20.85 -2.75 -10.89
N CYS A 477 -21.96 -3.29 -10.34
CA CYS A 477 -23.06 -2.45 -9.88
C CYS A 477 -22.48 -1.37 -8.96
N PRO A 478 -22.49 -0.08 -9.38
CA PRO A 478 -21.80 0.98 -8.64
C PRO A 478 -22.55 1.34 -7.36
N LYS A 479 -23.78 0.83 -7.20
CA LYS A 479 -24.63 1.14 -6.05
C LYS A 479 -24.22 0.27 -4.86
N SER A 480 -23.59 0.90 -3.87
CA SER A 480 -23.61 0.40 -2.49
C SER A 480 -25.06 0.11 -2.09
N ALA A 481 -25.31 -0.96 -1.34
CA ALA A 481 -26.65 -1.30 -0.86
C ALA A 481 -27.27 -0.25 0.06
N GLY A 482 -26.48 0.73 0.49
CA GLY A 482 -26.86 1.76 1.45
C GLY A 482 -26.03 1.67 2.72
N VAL A 483 -26.50 2.36 3.76
CA VAL A 483 -25.87 2.44 5.07
C VAL A 483 -26.53 1.45 6.02
N PRO A 484 -25.81 0.46 6.57
CA PRO A 484 -26.36 -0.39 7.61
C PRO A 484 -26.54 0.40 8.91
N VAL A 485 -27.73 0.31 9.49
CA VAL A 485 -28.08 0.94 10.77
C VAL A 485 -28.87 -0.03 11.64
N ARG A 486 -28.82 0.23 12.95
CA ARG A 486 -29.71 -0.41 13.91
C ARG A 486 -30.58 0.66 14.52
N LEU A 487 -31.88 0.39 14.53
CA LEU A 487 -32.92 1.25 15.03
C LEU A 487 -33.47 0.58 16.30
N ASN A 488 -33.12 1.17 17.44
CA ASN A 488 -33.47 0.67 18.76
C ASN A 488 -34.82 1.20 19.21
N GLY A 489 -35.55 0.38 19.95
CA GLY A 489 -36.85 0.74 20.52
C GLY A 489 -38.01 0.76 19.53
N THR A 490 -37.83 0.21 18.32
CA THR A 490 -38.89 0.18 17.29
C THR A 490 -40.19 -0.45 17.78
N TRP A 491 -40.12 -1.60 18.47
CA TRP A 491 -41.30 -2.26 19.04
C TRP A 491 -42.04 -1.40 20.06
N LEU A 492 -41.32 -0.70 20.94
CA LEU A 492 -41.90 0.15 21.98
C LEU A 492 -42.58 1.37 21.36
N ASN A 493 -41.92 2.00 20.39
CA ASN A 493 -42.45 3.16 19.69
C ASN A 493 -43.69 2.80 18.86
N TRP A 494 -43.67 1.64 18.20
CA TRP A 494 -44.84 1.11 17.52
C TRP A 494 -46.01 0.86 18.49
N LEU A 495 -45.76 0.21 19.62
CA LEU A 495 -46.78 -0.04 20.64
C LEU A 495 -47.41 1.27 21.16
N ASN A 496 -46.55 2.26 21.48
CA ASN A 496 -46.96 3.59 21.94
C ASN A 496 -47.77 4.38 20.90
N SER A 497 -47.61 4.08 19.60
CA SER A 497 -48.39 4.71 18.53
C SER A 497 -49.81 4.16 18.40
N ARG A 498 -50.08 2.96 18.94
CA ARG A 498 -51.35 2.22 18.73
C ARG A 498 -52.30 2.28 19.94
N ASN A 499 -51.79 2.19 21.16
CA ASN A 499 -52.63 1.87 22.33
C ASN A 499 -53.14 3.08 23.13
N GLY A 500 -52.79 4.33 22.77
CA GLY A 500 -53.16 5.53 23.54
C GLY A 500 -52.48 5.64 24.92
N GLN A 501 -52.09 4.51 25.52
CA GLN A 501 -51.25 4.39 26.70
C GLN A 501 -49.78 4.46 26.30
N ARG A 502 -49.06 5.46 26.82
CA ARG A 502 -47.63 5.67 26.54
C ARG A 502 -46.77 5.08 27.65
N TYR A 503 -46.00 4.06 27.33
CA TYR A 503 -44.95 3.52 28.20
C TYR A 503 -43.67 4.33 28.03
N ARG A 504 -43.07 4.77 29.15
CA ARG A 504 -41.81 5.54 29.14
C ARG A 504 -40.58 4.65 29.11
N ARG A 505 -40.63 3.46 29.74
CA ARG A 505 -39.52 2.50 29.75
C ARG A 505 -39.99 1.16 29.22
N MET A 506 -39.08 0.44 28.55
CA MET A 506 -39.34 -0.92 28.07
C MET A 506 -39.77 -1.89 29.19
N GLY A 507 -39.22 -1.68 30.40
CA GLY A 507 -39.54 -2.47 31.58
C GLY A 507 -40.98 -2.31 32.08
N ASP A 508 -41.64 -1.20 31.73
CA ASP A 508 -43.01 -0.88 32.16
C ASP A 508 -44.06 -1.65 31.34
N VAL A 509 -43.66 -2.24 30.21
CA VAL A 509 -44.56 -2.99 29.32
C VAL A 509 -44.73 -4.41 29.85
N PRO A 510 -45.98 -4.88 30.06
CA PRO A 510 -46.27 -6.26 30.46
C PRO A 510 -45.61 -7.29 29.53
N PRO A 511 -45.09 -8.43 30.04
CA PRO A 511 -44.36 -9.40 29.23
C PRO A 511 -45.12 -9.89 27.98
N ALA A 512 -46.43 -10.17 28.12
CA ALA A 512 -47.26 -10.63 27.00
C ALA A 512 -47.38 -9.57 25.89
N GLU A 513 -47.57 -8.30 26.25
CA GLU A 513 -47.64 -7.19 25.29
C GLU A 513 -46.30 -6.93 24.62
N ARG A 514 -45.21 -7.05 25.38
CA ARG A 514 -43.84 -6.92 24.87
C ARG A 514 -43.55 -7.97 23.80
N GLU A 515 -43.77 -9.24 24.10
CA GLU A 515 -43.50 -10.32 23.16
C GLU A 515 -44.43 -10.25 21.94
N TRP A 516 -45.69 -9.86 22.13
CA TRP A 516 -46.60 -9.58 21.02
C TRP A 516 -46.09 -8.44 20.11
N ALA A 517 -45.65 -7.32 20.69
CA ALA A 517 -45.12 -6.19 19.92
C ALA A 517 -43.83 -6.56 19.17
N LYS A 518 -42.92 -7.30 19.80
CA LYS A 518 -41.69 -7.79 19.16
C LYS A 518 -42.00 -8.74 17.98
N ALA A 519 -42.93 -9.67 18.17
CA ALA A 519 -43.38 -10.58 17.11
C ALA A 519 -43.96 -9.78 15.94
N ARG A 520 -44.74 -8.74 16.22
CA ARG A 520 -45.30 -7.89 15.16
C ARG A 520 -44.24 -7.11 14.38
N ILE A 521 -43.21 -6.59 15.04
CA ILE A 521 -42.06 -5.99 14.33
C ILE A 521 -41.37 -7.02 13.42
N ALA A 522 -41.26 -8.29 13.86
CA ALA A 522 -40.68 -9.35 13.05
C ALA A 522 -41.52 -9.67 11.79
N ASP A 523 -42.85 -9.52 11.85
CA ASP A 523 -43.70 -9.60 10.65
C ASP A 523 -43.47 -8.38 9.73
N PHE A 524 -43.46 -7.17 10.29
CA PHE A 524 -43.35 -5.94 9.49
C PHE A 524 -42.05 -5.82 8.71
N VAL A 525 -40.93 -6.31 9.26
CA VAL A 525 -39.64 -6.26 8.54
C VAL A 525 -39.63 -7.10 7.27
N GLN A 526 -40.52 -8.08 7.12
CA GLN A 526 -40.61 -8.90 5.91
C GLN A 526 -41.28 -8.12 4.77
N ASP A 527 -42.40 -7.47 5.05
CA ASP A 527 -43.31 -6.96 4.00
C ASP A 527 -43.59 -5.45 4.09
N GLU A 528 -43.73 -4.87 5.30
CA GLU A 528 -44.22 -3.50 5.48
C GLU A 528 -43.11 -2.45 5.60
N PHE A 529 -41.96 -2.81 6.17
CA PHE A 529 -40.86 -1.86 6.37
C PHE A 529 -39.99 -1.71 5.11
N ARG A 530 -39.98 -2.69 4.21
CA ARG A 530 -39.23 -2.56 2.95
C ARG A 530 -39.87 -1.45 2.10
N GLY A 531 -39.06 -0.47 1.71
CA GLY A 531 -39.51 0.71 0.98
C GLY A 531 -40.05 1.85 1.86
N LEU A 532 -40.19 1.63 3.18
CA LEU A 532 -40.63 2.67 4.11
C LEU A 532 -39.63 3.83 4.13
N LEU A 533 -40.16 5.05 4.05
CA LEU A 533 -39.40 6.28 4.16
C LEU A 533 -39.18 6.64 5.64
N LEU A 534 -37.95 7.00 5.97
CA LEU A 534 -37.55 7.48 7.28
C LEU A 534 -36.88 8.85 7.15
N PHE A 535 -37.18 9.73 8.12
CA PHE A 535 -36.56 11.03 8.27
C PHE A 535 -35.65 11.00 9.49
N THR A 536 -34.43 11.46 9.35
CA THR A 536 -33.46 11.53 10.45
C THR A 536 -33.44 12.92 11.07
N GLU A 537 -33.38 12.97 12.41
CA GLU A 537 -33.40 14.19 13.22
C GLU A 537 -32.40 14.02 14.38
N VAL A 538 -31.72 15.09 14.76
CA VAL A 538 -30.92 15.15 15.98
C VAL A 538 -31.77 15.79 17.08
N THR A 539 -31.96 15.09 18.20
CA THR A 539 -32.74 15.60 19.33
C THR A 539 -31.90 16.54 20.20
N ASP A 540 -32.56 17.25 21.14
CA ASP A 540 -31.90 18.15 22.12
C ASP A 540 -30.88 17.43 23.04
N GLU A 541 -30.89 16.10 23.08
CA GLU A 541 -29.94 15.26 23.84
C GLU A 541 -28.80 14.71 22.97
N ASP A 542 -28.55 15.31 21.80
CA ASP A 542 -27.57 14.88 20.80
C ASP A 542 -27.76 13.40 20.37
N ARG A 543 -29.01 12.92 20.34
CA ARG A 543 -29.35 11.57 19.87
C ARG A 543 -29.91 11.66 18.45
N VAL A 544 -29.46 10.76 17.58
CA VAL A 544 -30.07 10.64 16.25
C VAL A 544 -31.27 9.71 16.32
N VAL A 545 -32.42 10.20 15.85
CA VAL A 545 -33.67 9.45 15.75
C VAL A 545 -34.15 9.36 14.32
N THR A 546 -34.97 8.35 14.05
CA THR A 546 -35.68 8.19 12.78
C THR A 546 -37.18 8.36 13.01
N ARG A 547 -37.85 9.08 12.12
CA ARG A 547 -39.31 9.27 12.11
C ARG A 547 -39.93 8.77 10.82
N THR A 548 -41.18 8.31 10.90
CA THR A 548 -41.98 8.00 9.71
C THR A 548 -42.52 9.29 9.07
N PRO A 549 -43.07 9.24 7.84
CA PRO A 549 -43.64 10.43 7.18
C PRO A 549 -44.78 11.09 7.95
N HIS A 550 -45.40 10.37 8.89
CA HIS A 550 -46.47 10.88 9.75
C HIS A 550 -45.95 11.51 11.05
N GLY A 551 -44.63 11.69 11.20
CA GLY A 551 -44.00 12.29 12.37
C GLY A 551 -43.83 11.37 13.58
N ASN A 552 -44.31 10.12 13.49
CA ASN A 552 -44.14 9.12 14.55
C ASN A 552 -42.67 8.73 14.68
N LEU A 553 -42.17 8.67 15.92
CA LEU A 553 -40.84 8.14 16.21
C LEU A 553 -40.80 6.66 15.77
N PHE A 554 -39.90 6.33 14.85
CA PHE A 554 -39.69 4.95 14.41
C PHE A 554 -38.70 4.25 15.33
N GLY A 555 -37.52 4.84 15.54
CA GLY A 555 -36.50 4.27 16.42
C GLY A 555 -35.32 5.22 16.65
N TYR A 556 -34.53 4.91 17.68
CA TYR A 556 -33.28 5.60 17.96
C TYR A 556 -32.16 4.93 17.16
N VAL A 557 -31.37 5.71 16.43
CA VAL A 557 -30.18 5.18 15.77
C VAL A 557 -29.19 4.73 16.84
N GLN A 558 -28.64 3.52 16.68
CA GLN A 558 -27.61 3.01 17.58
C GLN A 558 -26.40 3.96 17.58
N ARG A 559 -25.78 4.14 18.76
CA ARG A 559 -24.49 4.84 18.89
C ARG A 559 -23.50 4.23 17.90
N ASP A 560 -22.65 5.07 17.32
CA ASP A 560 -21.68 4.75 16.26
C ASP A 560 -22.25 4.59 14.84
N HIS A 561 -23.57 4.50 14.67
CA HIS A 561 -24.22 4.57 13.35
C HIS A 561 -24.73 5.97 13.01
N GLU A 562 -24.68 6.88 13.98
CA GLU A 562 -25.28 8.22 13.94
C GLU A 562 -24.70 9.09 12.84
N LEU A 563 -23.36 9.14 12.70
CA LEU A 563 -22.69 9.90 11.65
C LEU A 563 -23.08 9.45 10.24
N ALA A 564 -23.34 8.16 10.05
CA ALA A 564 -23.74 7.63 8.76
C ALA A 564 -25.23 7.93 8.47
N ALA A 565 -26.07 7.87 9.51
CA ALA A 565 -27.51 8.16 9.42
C ALA A 565 -27.84 9.65 9.19
N ILE A 566 -27.03 10.59 9.67
CA ILE A 566 -27.28 12.03 9.45
C ILE A 566 -26.74 12.57 8.12
N ARG A 567 -26.10 11.74 7.29
CA ARG A 567 -25.54 12.19 5.99
C ARG A 567 -26.61 12.69 5.02
N TYR A 568 -27.84 12.21 5.18
CA TYR A 568 -28.99 12.57 4.37
C TYR A 568 -30.20 12.73 5.28
N ASP A 569 -31.11 13.64 4.94
CA ASP A 569 -32.31 13.87 5.75
C ASP A 569 -33.35 12.75 5.58
N GLN A 570 -33.34 12.10 4.41
CA GLN A 570 -34.34 11.12 4.00
C GLN A 570 -33.71 9.81 3.56
N TRP A 571 -34.29 8.73 4.08
CA TRP A 571 -33.83 7.37 3.87
C TRP A 571 -34.97 6.47 3.45
N ARG A 572 -34.66 5.47 2.65
CA ARG A 572 -35.54 4.36 2.33
C ARG A 572 -34.96 3.10 2.95
N ILE A 573 -35.77 2.34 3.68
CA ILE A 573 -35.36 1.01 4.13
C ILE A 573 -35.33 0.09 2.90
N ALA A 574 -34.13 -0.25 2.43
CA ALA A 574 -33.95 -1.12 1.28
C ALA A 574 -33.98 -2.60 1.67
N TRP A 575 -33.51 -2.90 2.88
CA TRP A 575 -33.59 -4.21 3.51
C TRP A 575 -33.73 -4.05 5.02
N ALA A 576 -34.43 -4.96 5.69
CA ALA A 576 -34.54 -4.99 7.13
C ALA A 576 -34.67 -6.41 7.68
N THR A 577 -34.31 -6.57 8.96
CA THR A 577 -34.61 -7.74 9.79
C THR A 577 -34.83 -7.31 11.24
N ALA A 578 -35.50 -8.14 12.04
CA ALA A 578 -35.81 -7.85 13.43
C ALA A 578 -34.90 -8.67 14.36
N VAL A 579 -34.34 -8.00 15.38
CA VAL A 579 -33.60 -8.65 16.48
C VAL A 579 -34.09 -8.10 17.80
N ASP A 580 -34.78 -8.95 18.56
CA ASP A 580 -35.37 -8.59 19.87
C ASP A 580 -36.32 -7.37 19.78
N GLY A 581 -37.08 -7.27 18.69
CA GLY A 581 -37.99 -6.14 18.39
C GLY A 581 -37.30 -4.84 17.98
N ASN A 582 -35.97 -4.81 17.88
CA ASN A 582 -35.24 -3.74 17.21
C ASN A 582 -35.09 -4.07 15.73
N VAL A 583 -34.88 -3.05 14.90
CA VAL A 583 -34.71 -3.24 13.45
C VAL A 583 -33.24 -3.07 13.08
N LEU A 584 -32.67 -4.06 12.42
CA LEU A 584 -31.44 -3.91 11.65
C LEU A 584 -31.85 -3.61 10.21
N ALA A 585 -31.39 -2.51 9.64
CA ALA A 585 -31.79 -2.07 8.32
C ALA A 585 -30.58 -1.67 7.48
N VAL A 586 -30.70 -1.82 6.17
CA VAL A 586 -29.85 -1.14 5.20
C VAL A 586 -30.65 0.01 4.62
N LEU A 587 -30.18 1.24 4.84
CA LEU A 587 -30.84 2.47 4.40
C LEU A 587 -30.22 2.99 3.11
N GLU A 588 -31.04 3.16 2.08
CA GLU A 588 -30.64 3.87 0.87
C GLU A 588 -31.03 5.34 0.98
N PRO A 589 -30.13 6.28 0.64
CA PRO A 589 -30.50 7.69 0.62
C PRO A 589 -31.57 7.92 -0.46
N VAL A 590 -32.63 8.62 -0.09
CA VAL A 590 -33.63 9.10 -1.04
C VAL A 590 -33.00 10.31 -1.69
N THR A 591 -32.34 10.11 -2.83
CA THR A 591 -31.70 11.18 -3.59
C THR A 591 -32.73 12.26 -3.93
N ALA A 592 -32.35 13.52 -3.72
CA ALA A 592 -33.00 14.69 -4.33
C ALA A 592 -32.69 14.74 -5.83
#